data_AF-A0AAE0HLK9-F1
#
_entry.id   AF-A0AAE0HLK9-F1
#
_cell.length_a   1.000
_cell.length_b   1.000
_cell.length_c   1.000
_cell.angle_alpha   90.00
_cell.angle_beta   90.00
_cell.angle_gamma   90.00
#
_symmetry.space_group_name_H-M   'P 1'
#
loop_
_entity.id
_entity.type
_entity.pdbx_description
1 polymer ?
#
loop_
_entity_poly.entity_id
_entity_poly.type
_entity_poly.pdbx_seq_one_letter_code
_entity_poly.pdbx_strand_id
1 'polypeptide(L)' 'MPSPGYTAKEKEWLKRHWDGEFKFLASYGLSIYDEDDREEGRRIARAMIAHDEGGLWG' A
#
# COMPACT_ATOMS: atom_id res chain seq x y z
N MET A 1 3.74 -2.97 -16.90
CA MET A 1 3.44 -1.52 -17.00
C MET A 1 3.49 -0.99 -15.59
N PRO A 2 4.15 0.14 -15.33
CA PRO A 2 4.19 0.67 -13.97
C PRO A 2 2.77 0.96 -13.49
N SER A 3 2.43 0.40 -12.33
CA SER A 3 1.19 0.73 -11.62
C SER A 3 1.08 2.25 -11.39
N PRO A 4 -0.09 2.88 -11.60
CA PRO A 4 -0.32 4.25 -11.15
C PRO A 4 -0.01 4.40 -9.66
N GLY A 5 0.55 5.55 -9.27
CA GLY A 5 0.80 5.88 -7.87
C GLY A 5 -0.47 5.85 -7.02
N TYR A 6 -0.32 5.94 -5.70
CA TYR A 6 -1.45 5.88 -4.78
C TYR A 6 -2.45 7.03 -5.00
N THR A 7 -3.73 6.67 -5.02
CA THR A 7 -4.88 7.58 -4.91
C THR A 7 -4.92 8.24 -3.52
N ALA A 8 -5.77 9.26 -3.36
CA ALA A 8 -5.96 9.91 -2.06
C ALA A 8 -6.46 8.93 -0.98
N LYS A 9 -7.43 8.08 -1.32
CA LYS A 9 -8.00 7.07 -0.41
C LYS A 9 -6.95 6.06 0.05
N GLU A 10 -6.12 5.56 -0.87
CA GLU A 10 -5.04 4.64 -0.54
C GLU A 10 -3.98 5.30 0.35
N LYS A 11 -3.64 6.58 0.09
CA LYS A 11 -2.71 7.35 0.94
C LYS A 11 -3.26 7.56 2.35
N GLU A 12 -4.54 7.86 2.49
CA GLU A 12 -5.21 7.99 3.78
C GLU A 12 -5.20 6.67 4.56
N TRP A 13 -5.46 5.55 3.88
CA TRP A 13 -5.36 4.22 4.48
C TRP A 13 -3.93 3.92 4.96
N LEU A 14 -2.92 4.15 4.12
CA LEU A 14 -1.51 3.99 4.50
C LEU A 14 -1.13 4.88 5.69
N LYS A 15 -1.63 6.12 5.72
CA LYS A 15 -1.39 7.03 6.84
C LYS A 15 -2.04 6.55 8.13
N ARG A 16 -3.27 6.02 8.05
CA ARG A 16 -4.01 5.51 9.21
C ARG A 16 -3.39 4.25 9.81
N HIS A 17 -2.98 3.30 8.98
CA HIS A 17 -2.54 1.97 9.43
C HIS A 17 -1.03 1.87 9.65
N TRP A 18 -0.24 2.64 8.90
CA TRP A 18 1.23 2.52 8.86
C TRP A 18 1.96 3.84 9.04
N ASP A 19 1.25 4.95 9.23
CA ASP A 19 1.82 6.30 9.28
C ASP A 19 2.51 6.76 7.96
N GLY A 20 2.16 6.12 6.84
CA GLY A 20 2.52 6.52 5.48
C GLY A 20 3.25 5.43 4.69
N GLU A 21 3.49 5.71 3.39
CA GLU A 21 4.12 4.77 2.44
C GLU A 21 5.50 4.31 2.89
N PHE A 22 6.34 5.21 3.41
CA PHE A 22 7.71 4.86 3.84
C PHE A 22 7.74 3.75 4.88
N LYS A 23 6.95 3.89 5.94
CA LYS A 23 6.89 2.90 7.04
C LYS A 23 6.20 1.61 6.61
N PHE A 24 5.21 1.72 5.73
CA PHE A 24 4.58 0.55 5.11
C PHE A 24 5.59 -0.24 4.28
N LEU A 25 6.33 0.39 3.36
CA LEU A 25 7.33 -0.32 2.55
C LEU A 25 8.44 -0.92 3.43
N ALA A 26 8.93 -0.16 4.41
CA ALA A 26 9.96 -0.64 5.33
C ALA A 26 9.53 -1.88 6.14
N SER A 27 8.25 -2.04 6.48
CA SER A 27 7.77 -3.22 7.21
C SER A 27 7.78 -4.50 6.38
N TYR A 28 7.79 -4.39 5.05
CA TYR A 28 7.94 -5.50 4.10
C TYR A 28 9.35 -5.62 3.53
N GLY A 29 10.32 -4.83 4.01
CA GLY A 29 11.69 -4.81 3.49
C GLY A 29 11.83 -4.18 2.11
N LEU A 30 10.86 -3.36 1.69
CA LEU A 30 10.82 -2.67 0.40
C LEU A 30 11.38 -1.24 0.52
N SER A 31 12.03 -0.76 -0.53
CA SER A 31 12.60 0.58 -0.62
C SER A 31 11.63 1.59 -1.24
N ILE A 32 11.54 2.79 -0.64
CA ILE A 32 10.80 3.92 -1.25
C ILE A 32 11.57 4.57 -2.41
N TYR A 33 12.85 4.23 -2.60
CA TYR A 33 13.71 4.79 -3.63
C TYR A 33 13.82 3.88 -4.86
N ASP A 34 13.23 2.69 -4.81
CA ASP A 34 13.19 1.73 -5.90
C ASP A 34 11.74 1.63 -6.43
N GLU A 35 11.54 1.86 -7.72
CA GLU A 35 10.18 1.91 -8.27
C GLU A 35 9.54 0.52 -8.38
N ASP A 36 10.32 -0.55 -8.53
CA ASP A 36 9.82 -1.92 -8.56
C ASP A 36 9.32 -2.33 -7.16
N ASP A 37 10.05 -1.93 -6.11
CA ASP A 37 9.63 -2.10 -4.72
C ASP A 37 8.38 -1.28 -4.39
N ARG A 38 8.28 -0.05 -4.91
CA ARG A 38 7.06 0.75 -4.77
C ARG A 38 5.88 0.13 -5.50
N GLU A 39 6.12 -0.50 -6.66
CA GLU A 39 5.09 -1.25 -7.38
C GLU A 39 4.61 -2.46 -6.61
N GLU A 40 5.52 -3.24 -6.02
CA GLU A 40 5.19 -4.35 -5.11
C GLU A 40 4.36 -3.84 -3.92
N GLY A 41 4.80 -2.75 -3.28
CA GLY A 41 4.08 -2.14 -2.17
C GLY A 41 2.66 -1.73 -2.55
N ARG A 42 2.46 -1.13 -3.74
CA ARG A 42 1.11 -0.77 -4.23
C ARG A 42 0.21 -1.99 -4.38
N ARG A 43 0.75 -3.12 -4.85
CA ARG A 43 -0.01 -4.39 -4.97
C ARG A 43 -0.42 -4.92 -3.60
N ILE A 44 0.49 -4.95 -2.63
CA ILE A 44 0.20 -5.38 -1.26
C ILE A 44 -0.84 -4.47 -0.61
N ALA A 45 -0.64 -3.14 -0.65
CA ALA A 45 -1.53 -2.18 -0.03
C ALA A 45 -2.96 -2.29 -0.60
N ARG A 46 -3.11 -2.39 -1.93
CA ARG A 46 -4.43 -2.55 -2.57
C ARG A 46 -5.11 -3.86 -2.17
N ALA A 47 -4.38 -4.95 -2.04
CA ALA A 47 -4.92 -6.22 -1.56
C ALA A 47 -5.41 -6.10 -0.10
N MET A 48 -4.64 -5.43 0.77
CA MET A 48 -5.04 -5.18 2.16
C MET A 48 -6.25 -4.26 2.27
N ILE A 49 -6.31 -3.18 1.49
CA ILE A 49 -7.45 -2.27 1.43
C ILE A 49 -8.70 -3.02 0.96
N ALA A 50 -8.60 -3.82 -0.10
CA ALA A 50 -9.71 -4.62 -0.60
C ALA A 50 -10.22 -5.61 0.46
N HIS A 51 -9.32 -6.20 1.26
CA HIS A 51 -9.69 -7.06 2.38
C HIS A 51 -10.39 -6.28 3.51
N ASP A 52 -9.88 -5.11 3.87
CA ASP A 52 -10.42 -4.24 4.92
C ASP A 52 -11.81 -3.65 4.56
N GLU A 53 -11.98 -3.22 3.31
CA GLU A 53 -13.24 -2.69 2.78
C GLU A 53 -14.25 -3.78 2.42
N GLY A 54 -13.76 -4.98 2.10
CA GLY A 54 -14.56 -6.08 1.59
C GLY A 54 -15.24 -6.93 2.64
N GLY A 55 -14.80 -6.90 3.91
CA GLY A 55 -15.44 -7.64 5.00
C GLY A 55 -15.91 -9.04 4.61
N LEU A 56 -15.12 -9.80 3.84
CA LEU A 56 -15.57 -11.10 3.30
C LEU A 56 -15.38 -12.20 4.35
N TRP A 57 -16.06 -12.04 5.49
CA TRP A 57 -16.63 -13.05 6.40
C TRP A 57 -17.58 -12.33 7.40
N GLY A 58 -18.55 -11.57 6.89
CA GLY A 58 -19.66 -10.99 7.66
C GLY A 58 -21.00 -11.44 7.06
#